data_AF-A0A9E0T9K5-F1
#
_entry.id   AF-A0A9E0T9K5-F1
#
_cell.length_a   1.000
_cell.length_b   1.000
_cell.length_c   1.000
_cell.angle_alpha   90.00
_cell.angle_beta   90.00
_cell.angle_gamma   90.00
#
_symmetry.space_group_name_H-M   'P 1'
#
loop_
_entity.id
_entity.type
_entity.pdbx_description
1 polymer ?
#
loop_
_entity_poly.entity_id
_entity_poly.type
_entity_poly.pdbx_seq_one_letter_code
_entity_poly.pdbx_strand_id
1 'polypeptide(L)'
;MGLITRVAADGRRTKVFVNRDFELGIDEGAWIGAQHPKVGEGVRFRVTQNRKTGRKDLFTVEPGPRPETDVKVANGNLKRHPKGFAFVEDAFVPPFLVEAIPPDIDSVTAVLVYAKHPKEERYGWRAITISVG
;
A
#
# COMPACT_ATOMS: atom_id res chain seq x y z
N MET A 1 -9.06 -2.62 -10.12
CA MET A 1 -7.65 -2.95 -9.84
C MET A 1 -7.25 -2.25 -8.56
N GLY A 2 -6.23 -2.73 -7.86
CA GLY A 2 -5.74 -2.11 -6.64
C GLY A 2 -4.36 -2.64 -6.26
N LEU A 3 -3.93 -2.30 -5.06
CA LEU A 3 -2.59 -2.61 -4.55
C LEU A 3 -2.70 -3.15 -3.13
N ILE A 4 -2.03 -4.25 -2.81
CA ILE A 4 -1.96 -4.73 -1.42
C ILE A 4 -1.14 -3.74 -0.59
N THR A 5 -1.76 -3.12 0.40
CA THR A 5 -1.07 -2.20 1.33
C THR A 5 -0.78 -2.82 2.69
N ARG A 6 -1.43 -3.93 3.00
CA ARG A 6 -1.21 -4.70 4.22
C ARG A 6 -1.65 -6.15 4.00
N VAL A 7 -0.84 -7.09 4.46
CA VAL A 7 -1.21 -8.51 4.54
C VAL A 7 -1.75 -8.81 5.93
N ALA A 8 -2.68 -9.75 6.04
CA ALA A 8 -3.27 -10.15 7.31
C ALA A 8 -2.19 -10.65 8.30
N ALA A 9 -2.21 -10.10 9.51
CA ALA A 9 -1.36 -10.47 10.64
C ALA A 9 -2.05 -10.00 11.93
N ASP A 10 -1.91 -10.75 13.02
CA ASP A 10 -2.41 -10.40 14.36
C ASP A 10 -3.89 -10.00 14.40
N GLY A 11 -4.76 -10.79 13.76
CA GLY A 11 -6.20 -10.53 13.67
C GLY A 11 -6.60 -9.35 12.77
N ARG A 12 -5.65 -8.70 12.08
CA ARG A 12 -5.93 -7.64 11.10
C ARG A 12 -6.20 -8.25 9.74
N ARG A 13 -7.19 -7.69 9.03
CA ARG A 13 -7.48 -8.07 7.63
C ARG A 13 -6.45 -7.53 6.65
N THR A 14 -6.21 -8.31 5.58
CA THR A 14 -5.51 -7.87 4.36
C THR A 14 -6.24 -6.66 3.79
N LYS A 15 -5.48 -5.64 3.39
CA LYS A 15 -6.01 -4.40 2.84
C LYS A 15 -5.55 -4.19 1.40
N VAL A 16 -6.50 -3.71 0.61
CA VAL A 16 -6.30 -3.32 -0.79
C VAL A 16 -6.58 -1.83 -0.90
N PHE A 17 -5.58 -1.09 -1.34
CA PHE A 17 -5.76 0.27 -1.83
C PHE A 17 -6.45 0.22 -3.18
N VAL A 18 -7.62 0.85 -3.27
CA VAL A 18 -8.44 0.90 -4.49
C VAL A 18 -8.18 2.22 -5.22
N ASN A 19 -8.18 3.33 -4.48
CA ASN A 19 -7.79 4.66 -4.93
C ASN A 19 -7.55 5.58 -3.72
N ARG A 20 -7.23 6.86 -3.96
CA ARG A 20 -6.92 7.85 -2.91
C ARG A 20 -7.97 7.97 -1.79
N ASP A 21 -9.23 7.65 -2.07
CA ASP A 21 -10.36 7.81 -1.15
C ASP A 21 -10.81 6.47 -0.53
N PHE A 22 -10.42 5.35 -1.12
CA PHE A 22 -10.90 4.03 -0.73
C PHE A 22 -9.75 3.04 -0.54
N GLU A 23 -9.65 2.55 0.70
CA GLU A 23 -8.86 1.38 1.07
C GLU A 23 -9.81 0.39 1.75
N LEU A 24 -9.90 -0.83 1.21
CA LEU A 24 -10.86 -1.84 1.66
C LEU A 24 -10.14 -3.05 2.24
N GLY A 25 -10.67 -3.56 3.35
CA GLY A 25 -10.28 -4.86 3.88
C GLY A 25 -10.94 -5.97 3.05
N ILE A 26 -10.20 -7.02 2.76
CA ILE A 26 -10.74 -8.22 2.10
C ILE A 26 -11.01 -9.29 3.15
N ASP A 27 -12.05 -10.08 2.94
CA ASP A 27 -12.36 -11.22 3.79
C ASP A 27 -11.45 -12.41 3.42
N GLU A 28 -11.27 -13.36 4.34
CA GLU A 28 -10.27 -14.44 4.21
C GLU A 28 -10.45 -15.28 2.94
N GLY A 29 -11.69 -15.60 2.57
CA GLY A 29 -12.02 -16.34 1.35
C GLY A 29 -12.06 -15.50 0.06
N ALA A 30 -11.78 -14.20 0.13
CA ALA A 30 -11.83 -13.34 -1.04
C ALA A 30 -10.60 -13.50 -1.95
N TRP A 31 -9.45 -13.91 -1.39
CA TRP A 31 -8.22 -14.13 -2.15
C TRP A 31 -8.24 -15.48 -2.88
N ILE A 32 -8.01 -15.46 -4.19
CA ILE A 32 -8.02 -16.66 -5.05
C ILE A 32 -6.67 -16.89 -5.74
N GLY A 33 -5.63 -16.15 -5.36
CA GLY A 33 -4.27 -16.33 -5.88
C GLY A 33 -3.61 -17.59 -5.33
N ALA A 34 -2.78 -18.24 -6.15
CA ALA A 34 -2.06 -19.46 -5.77
C ALA A 34 -1.04 -19.24 -4.64
N GLN A 35 -0.49 -18.03 -4.52
CA GLN A 35 0.46 -17.63 -3.50
C GLN A 35 -0.19 -16.67 -2.51
N HIS A 36 0.35 -16.56 -1.30
CA HIS A 36 -0.09 -15.54 -0.35
C HIS A 36 0.14 -14.12 -0.92
N PRO A 37 -0.78 -13.18 -0.68
CA PRO A 37 -0.64 -11.81 -1.15
C PRO A 37 0.58 -11.14 -0.53
N LYS A 38 1.25 -10.26 -1.28
CA LYS A 38 2.41 -9.50 -0.80
C LYS A 38 2.15 -8.00 -0.81
N VAL A 39 2.66 -7.27 0.19
CA VAL A 39 2.58 -5.79 0.20
C VAL A 39 3.30 -5.23 -1.03
N GLY A 40 2.66 -4.30 -1.75
CA GLY A 40 3.15 -3.76 -3.01
C GLY A 40 2.78 -4.57 -4.25
N GLU A 41 2.06 -5.68 -4.10
CA GLU A 41 1.53 -6.45 -5.22
C GLU A 41 0.27 -5.81 -5.79
N GLY A 42 0.18 -5.75 -7.12
CA GLY A 42 -1.03 -5.32 -7.83
C GLY A 42 -2.09 -6.42 -7.82
N VAL A 43 -3.36 -6.04 -7.82
CA VAL A 43 -4.47 -6.98 -7.77
C VAL A 43 -5.64 -6.60 -8.68
N ARG A 44 -6.34 -7.61 -9.17
CA ARG A 44 -7.67 -7.49 -9.78
C ARG A 44 -8.71 -8.03 -8.82
N PHE A 45 -9.91 -7.48 -8.90
CA PHE A 45 -11.03 -7.85 -8.04
C PHE A 45 -12.34 -7.35 -8.63
N ARG A 46 -13.45 -7.86 -8.09
CA ARG A 46 -14.79 -7.32 -8.30
C ARG A 46 -15.26 -6.60 -7.05
N VAL A 47 -16.05 -5.55 -7.23
CA VAL A 47 -16.63 -4.76 -6.15
C VAL A 47 -18.10 -5.11 -6.04
N THR A 48 -18.57 -5.40 -4.83
CA THR A 48 -19.99 -5.42 -4.51
C THR A 48 -20.31 -4.31 -3.53
N GLN A 49 -21.56 -3.85 -3.52
CA GLN A 49 -22.04 -2.88 -2.57
C GLN A 49 -23.31 -3.40 -1.91
N ASN A 50 -23.29 -3.48 -0.58
CA ASN A 50 -24.48 -3.79 0.18
C ASN A 50 -25.50 -2.66 0.00
N ARG A 51 -26.65 -2.96 -0.62
CA ARG A 51 -27.69 -1.96 -0.91
C ARG A 51 -28.32 -1.33 0.33
N LYS A 52 -28.31 -2.02 1.48
CA LYS A 52 -28.90 -1.52 2.73
C LYS A 52 -27.95 -0.58 3.47
N THR A 53 -26.65 -0.91 3.50
CA THR A 53 -25.66 -0.18 4.31
C THR A 53 -24.74 0.72 3.49
N GLY A 54 -24.75 0.58 2.17
CA GLY A 54 -23.82 1.26 1.27
C GLY A 54 -22.38 0.74 1.36
N ARG A 55 -22.09 -0.24 2.23
CA ARG A 55 -20.76 -0.82 2.41
C ARG A 55 -20.27 -1.48 1.12
N LYS A 56 -19.05 -1.15 0.70
CA LYS A 56 -18.36 -1.79 -0.42
C LYS A 56 -17.49 -2.92 0.10
N ASP A 57 -17.51 -4.05 -0.58
CA ASP A 57 -16.67 -5.20 -0.32
C ASP A 57 -16.01 -5.69 -1.61
N LEU A 58 -14.81 -6.26 -1.48
CA LEU A 58 -14.06 -6.83 -2.60
C LEU A 58 -14.19 -8.35 -2.58
N PHE A 59 -14.39 -8.95 -3.75
CA PHE A 59 -14.43 -10.40 -3.92
C PHE A 59 -13.66 -10.83 -5.17
N THR A 60 -13.31 -12.12 -5.24
CA THR A 60 -12.47 -12.69 -6.32
C THR A 60 -11.18 -11.88 -6.53
N VAL A 61 -10.43 -11.67 -5.45
CA VAL A 61 -9.20 -10.89 -5.42
C VAL A 61 -8.04 -11.78 -5.85
N GLU A 62 -7.35 -11.39 -6.92
CA GLU A 62 -6.27 -12.17 -7.52
C GLU A 62 -5.08 -11.28 -7.90
N PRO A 63 -3.86 -11.86 -8.02
CA PRO A 63 -2.71 -11.15 -8.56
C PRO A 63 -3.00 -10.49 -9.91
N GLY A 64 -2.50 -9.28 -10.08
CA GLY A 64 -2.72 -8.50 -11.29
C GLY A 64 -1.76 -7.32 -11.43
N PRO A 65 -1.93 -6.50 -12.47
CA PRO A 65 -1.12 -5.30 -12.63
C PRO A 65 -1.42 -4.31 -11.50
N ARG A 66 -0.43 -3.48 -11.17
CA ARG A 66 -0.63 -2.33 -10.29
C ARG A 66 -1.50 -1.28 -11.01
N PRO A 67 -2.32 -0.51 -10.29
CA PRO A 67 -2.96 0.67 -10.85
C PRO A 67 -1.90 1.67 -11.33
N GLU A 68 -2.21 2.42 -12.38
CA GLU A 68 -1.37 3.54 -12.86
C GLU A 68 -1.75 4.86 -12.18
N THR A 69 -2.99 4.96 -11.67
CA THR A 69 -3.49 6.15 -10.97
C THR A 69 -3.31 6.00 -9.46
N ASP A 70 -2.90 7.09 -8.80
CA ASP A 70 -2.65 7.17 -7.35
C ASP A 70 -1.64 6.14 -6.82
N VAL A 71 -0.88 5.49 -7.71
CA VAL A 71 0.18 4.53 -7.40
C VAL A 71 1.36 4.82 -8.32
N LYS A 72 2.58 4.86 -7.78
CA LYS A 72 3.79 4.93 -8.59
C LYS A 72 4.93 4.15 -7.95
N VAL A 73 5.92 3.81 -8.76
CA VAL A 73 7.22 3.33 -8.29
C VAL A 73 8.22 4.48 -8.41
N ALA A 74 8.97 4.74 -7.35
CA ALA A 74 9.99 5.77 -7.31
C ALA A 74 11.34 5.13 -6.98
N ASN A 75 12.40 5.55 -7.69
CA ASN A 75 13.77 5.16 -7.41
C ASN A 75 14.51 6.40 -6.92
N GLY A 76 15.11 6.35 -5.73
CA GLY A 76 15.82 7.51 -5.22
C GLY A 76 16.44 7.29 -3.86
N ASN A 77 16.99 8.38 -3.34
CA ASN A 77 17.70 8.36 -2.05
C ASN A 77 16.70 8.43 -0.89
N LEU A 78 16.87 7.55 0.09
CA LEU A 78 16.15 7.48 1.35
C LEU A 78 16.65 8.58 2.29
N LYS A 79 16.00 9.75 2.25
CA LYS A 79 16.31 10.90 3.10
C LYS A 79 15.79 10.66 4.51
N ARG A 80 16.59 10.00 5.36
CA ARG A 80 16.24 9.70 6.76
C ARG A 80 16.10 10.97 7.59
N HIS A 81 15.09 10.99 8.44
CA HIS A 81 14.84 12.07 9.41
C HIS A 81 15.18 11.59 10.83
N PRO A 82 15.71 12.45 11.72
CA PRO A 82 16.02 12.10 13.12
C PRO A 82 14.83 11.57 13.97
N LYS A 83 13.60 11.66 13.44
CA LYS A 83 12.37 11.16 14.09
C LYS A 83 12.00 9.74 13.62
N GLY A 84 12.88 9.06 12.88
CA GLY A 84 12.74 7.68 12.43
C GLY A 84 12.01 7.48 11.09
N PHE A 85 11.27 8.48 10.59
CA PHE A 85 10.71 8.43 9.23
C PHE A 85 11.73 8.89 8.18
N ALA A 86 11.40 8.73 6.90
CA ALA A 86 12.24 9.22 5.80
C ALA A 86 11.38 9.77 4.64
N PHE A 87 12.04 10.27 3.61
CA PHE A 87 11.42 10.63 2.34
C PHE A 87 12.17 10.05 1.15
N VAL A 88 11.43 9.65 0.10
CA VAL A 88 11.97 9.29 -1.22
C VAL A 88 11.17 10.07 -2.26
N GLU A 89 11.82 10.90 -3.08
CA GLU A 89 11.14 11.81 -4.03
C GLU A 89 9.95 12.59 -3.40
N ASP A 90 10.18 13.17 -2.22
CA ASP A 90 9.17 13.91 -1.42
C ASP A 90 7.97 13.07 -0.94
N ALA A 91 7.99 11.76 -1.17
CA ALA A 91 7.02 10.82 -0.62
C ALA A 91 7.42 10.37 0.79
N PHE A 92 6.47 10.40 1.70
CA PHE A 92 6.68 10.02 3.09
C PHE A 92 6.92 8.51 3.22
N VAL A 93 7.99 8.13 3.92
CA VAL A 93 8.31 6.74 4.25
C VAL A 93 8.12 6.54 5.76
N PRO A 94 7.17 5.69 6.18
CA PRO A 94 6.91 5.45 7.60
C PRO A 94 8.09 4.78 8.32
N PRO A 95 8.28 5.00 9.64
CA PRO A 95 9.44 4.51 10.38
C PRO A 95 9.70 3.01 10.25
N PHE A 96 8.66 2.17 10.34
CA PHE A 96 8.81 0.71 10.24
C PHE A 96 9.37 0.23 8.89
N LEU A 97 9.20 1.00 7.81
CA LEU A 97 9.83 0.71 6.53
C LEU A 97 11.30 1.17 6.53
N VAL A 98 11.58 2.34 7.12
CA VAL A 98 12.96 2.86 7.24
C VAL A 98 13.84 1.90 8.03
N GLU A 99 13.32 1.35 9.14
CA GLU A 99 14.02 0.37 9.99
C GLU A 99 14.34 -0.94 9.26
N ALA A 100 13.61 -1.27 8.20
CA ALA A 100 13.87 -2.46 7.39
C ALA A 100 15.03 -2.29 6.39
N ILE A 101 15.55 -1.06 6.22
CA ILE A 101 16.67 -0.76 5.32
C ILE A 101 17.95 -0.52 6.14
N PRO A 102 19.05 -1.23 5.82
CA PRO A 102 20.32 -1.04 6.50
C PRO A 102 20.76 0.44 6.54
N PRO A 103 21.35 0.93 7.65
CA PRO A 103 21.69 2.34 7.81
C PRO A 103 22.63 2.93 6.75
N ASP A 104 23.45 2.09 6.12
CA ASP A 104 24.44 2.42 5.09
C ASP A 104 23.86 2.42 3.67
N ILE A 105 22.62 2.00 3.49
CA ILE A 105 21.93 1.99 2.20
C ILE A 105 21.02 3.20 2.07
N ASP A 106 21.30 4.03 1.07
CA ASP A 106 20.48 5.19 0.74
C ASP A 106 19.69 5.02 -0.55
N SER A 107 20.18 4.24 -1.52
CA SER A 107 19.45 4.03 -2.78
C SER A 107 18.38 2.97 -2.61
N VAL A 108 17.11 3.34 -2.84
CA VAL A 108 15.96 2.45 -2.68
C VAL A 108 14.96 2.58 -3.82
N THR A 109 14.24 1.49 -4.04
CA THR A 109 13.00 1.48 -4.83
C THR A 109 11.82 1.51 -3.86
N ALA A 110 10.89 2.43 -4.05
CA ALA A 110 9.70 2.58 -3.23
C ALA A 110 8.43 2.41 -4.07
N VAL A 111 7.47 1.63 -3.56
CA VAL A 111 6.10 1.62 -4.10
C VAL A 111 5.28 2.62 -3.28
N LEU A 112 4.75 3.62 -3.97
CA LEU A 112 4.08 4.77 -3.38
C LEU A 112 2.59 4.75 -3.70
N VAL A 113 1.77 5.18 -2.76
CA VAL A 113 0.35 5.46 -2.96
C VAL A 113 0.05 6.93 -2.65
N TYR A 114 -0.85 7.54 -3.41
CA TYR A 114 -1.37 8.87 -3.13
C TYR A 114 -2.62 8.75 -2.27
N ALA A 115 -2.54 9.12 -0.99
CA ALA A 115 -3.60 8.91 -0.03
C ALA A 115 -3.74 10.11 0.93
N LYS A 116 -4.92 10.25 1.53
CA LYS A 116 -5.14 11.25 2.58
C LYS A 116 -4.25 10.95 3.78
N HIS A 117 -3.60 11.99 4.31
CA HIS A 117 -2.79 11.85 5.51
C HIS A 117 -3.70 11.52 6.72
N PRO A 118 -3.35 10.56 7.60
CA PRO A 118 -4.23 10.15 8.69
C PRO A 118 -4.56 11.28 9.70
N LYS A 119 -3.69 12.28 9.81
CA LYS A 119 -3.81 13.39 10.77
C LYS A 119 -4.01 14.76 10.14
N GLU A 120 -3.93 14.85 8.80
CA GLU A 120 -3.98 16.13 8.11
C GLU A 120 -4.97 16.04 6.96
N GLU A 121 -5.72 17.10 6.70
CA GLU A 121 -6.73 17.16 5.63
C GLU A 121 -6.12 17.29 4.23
N ARG A 122 -4.89 16.79 4.03
CA ARG A 122 -4.17 16.83 2.75
C ARG A 122 -3.86 15.44 2.23
N TYR A 123 -3.77 15.34 0.91
CA TYR A 123 -3.28 14.15 0.23
C TYR A 123 -1.78 14.28 0.00
N GLY A 124 -1.09 13.14 0.03
CA GLY A 124 0.34 13.07 -0.21
C GLY A 124 0.77 11.68 -0.65
N TRP A 125 1.96 11.62 -1.25
CA TRP A 125 2.60 10.36 -1.58
C TRP A 125 3.16 9.70 -0.32
N ARG A 126 2.86 8.42 -0.14
CA ARG A 126 3.34 7.61 0.98
C ARG A 126 3.85 6.27 0.48
N ALA A 127 5.01 5.85 0.96
CA ALA A 127 5.54 4.52 0.70
C ALA A 127 4.77 3.44 1.46
N ILE A 128 4.45 2.36 0.76
CA ILE A 128 3.83 1.15 1.33
C ILE A 128 4.82 -0.01 1.44
N THR A 129 5.84 -0.02 0.60
CA THR A 129 6.98 -0.93 0.66
C THR A 129 8.19 -0.23 0.06
N ILE A 130 9.38 -0.58 0.56
CA ILE A 130 10.66 -0.15 0.03
C ILE A 130 11.60 -1.35 -0.06
N SER A 131 12.47 -1.36 -1.06
CA SER A 131 13.53 -2.36 -1.23
C SER A 131 14.84 -1.67 -1.58
N VAL A 132 15.96 -2.34 -1.30
CA VAL A 132 17.27 -1.91 -1.80
C VAL A 132 17.21 -1.83 -3.33
N GLY A 133 17.71 -0.72 -3.88
CA GLY A 133 17.76 -0.47 -5.32
C GLY A 133 18.81 -1.29 -6.06
#